data_AF-A0AAD4JFW8-F1
#
_entry.id   AF-A0AAD4JFW8-F1
#
_cell.length_a   1.000
_cell.length_b   1.000
_cell.length_c   1.000
_cell.angle_alpha   90.00
_cell.angle_beta   90.00
_cell.angle_gamma   90.00
#
_symmetry.space_group_name_H-M   'P 1'
#
loop_
_entity.id
_entity.type
_entity.pdbx_description
1 polymer ?
#
loop_
_entity_poly.entity_id
_entity_poly.type
_entity_poly.pdbx_seq_one_letter_code
_entity_poly.pdbx_strand_id
1 'polypeptide(L)' 'MEGSTSHSKTMMFEQFYGLHAPSEVVVHPPIPIKTKDSDSRLISKKEARKRKENKPLRMCINWHKLSDHDARNCPA' A
#
# COMPACT_ATOMS: atom_id res chain seq x y z
N MET A 1 0.53 43.97 -43.50
CA MET A 1 1.63 43.69 -42.58
C MET A 1 1.32 42.35 -41.95
N GLU A 2 1.74 41.27 -42.60
CA GLU A 2 1.42 39.90 -42.16
C GLU A 2 2.49 39.44 -41.17
N GLY A 3 2.14 39.44 -39.89
CA GLY A 3 3.02 39.01 -38.81
C GLY A 3 3.01 37.49 -38.68
N SER A 4 4.14 36.86 -38.98
CA SER A 4 4.38 35.42 -38.79
C SER A 4 4.30 35.06 -37.30
N THR A 5 3.14 34.59 -36.84
CA THR A 5 2.97 34.06 -35.48
C THR A 5 3.31 32.57 -35.46
N SER A 6 4.54 32.21 -35.08
CA SER A 6 4.90 30.83 -34.74
C SER A 6 4.12 30.41 -33.49
N HIS A 7 2.99 29.72 -33.67
CA HIS A 7 2.21 29.21 -32.54
C HIS A 7 2.94 28.04 -31.91
N SER A 8 3.27 28.15 -30.62
CA SER A 8 3.79 27.02 -29.86
C SER A 8 2.71 25.93 -29.78
N LYS A 9 3.11 24.66 -29.75
CA LYS A 9 2.14 23.54 -29.66
C LYS A 9 1.22 23.70 -28.45
N THR A 10 1.74 24.22 -27.34
CA THR A 10 0.99 24.53 -26.13
C THR A 10 -0.15 25.52 -26.41
N MET A 11 0.13 26.64 -27.09
CA MET A 11 -0.91 27.61 -27.46
C MET A 11 -2.01 27.02 -28.32
N MET A 12 -1.66 26.14 -29.27
CA MET A 12 -2.67 25.46 -30.09
C MET A 12 -3.60 24.56 -29.25
N PHE A 13 -3.07 23.84 -28.27
CA PHE A 13 -3.89 23.01 -27.39
C PHE A 13 -4.76 23.83 -26.46
N GLU A 14 -4.22 24.90 -25.85
CA GLU A 14 -4.99 25.75 -24.94
C GLU A 14 -6.15 26.44 -25.66
N GLN A 15 -5.93 26.90 -26.89
CA GLN A 15 -6.97 27.50 -27.72
C GLN A 15 -8.02 26.47 -28.17
N PHE A 16 -7.62 25.24 -28.48
CA PHE A 16 -8.54 24.17 -28.89
C PHE A 16 -9.42 23.69 -27.73
N TYR A 17 -8.84 23.47 -26.55
CA TYR A 17 -9.55 23.02 -25.36
C TYR A 17 -10.25 24.16 -24.59
N GLY A 18 -9.95 25.42 -24.92
CA GLY A 18 -10.49 26.62 -24.26
C GLY A 18 -10.03 26.77 -22.80
N LEU A 19 -8.94 26.10 -22.42
CA LEU A 19 -8.42 26.04 -21.06
C LEU A 19 -6.91 26.21 -21.11
N HIS A 20 -6.40 27.12 -20.28
CA HIS A 20 -4.96 27.30 -20.11
C HIS A 20 -4.41 26.32 -19.08
N ALA A 21 -3.18 25.85 -19.30
CA ALA A 21 -2.50 25.03 -18.32
C ALA A 21 -2.21 25.87 -17.06
N PRO A 22 -2.41 25.33 -15.85
CA PRO A 22 -2.07 26.04 -14.63
C PRO A 22 -0.56 26.24 -14.53
N SER A 23 -0.13 27.40 -14.03
CA SER A 23 1.28 27.73 -13.80
C SER A 23 1.92 26.87 -12.70
N GLU A 24 1.10 26.38 -11.77
CA GLU A 24 1.53 25.54 -10.65
C GLU A 24 0.66 24.29 -10.58
N VAL A 25 1.31 23.13 -10.44
CA VAL A 25 0.65 21.84 -10.26
C VAL A 25 1.08 21.26 -8.93
N VAL A 26 0.11 21.01 -8.04
CA VAL A 26 0.36 20.30 -6.78
C VAL A 26 0.37 18.80 -7.06
N VAL A 27 1.55 18.19 -7.02
CA VAL A 27 1.70 16.74 -7.17
C VAL A 27 1.57 16.07 -5.80
N HIS A 28 0.49 15.33 -5.61
CA HIS A 28 0.33 14.50 -4.42
C HIS A 28 1.12 13.19 -4.54
N PRO A 29 1.67 12.66 -3.43
CA PRO A 29 2.29 11.35 -3.44
C PRO A 29 1.25 10.27 -3.83
N PRO A 30 1.68 9.17 -4.47
CA PRO A 30 0.79 8.09 -4.84
C PRO A 30 0.15 7.50 -3.58
N ILE A 31 -1.16 7.25 -3.65
CA ILE A 31 -1.88 6.57 -2.57
C ILE A 31 -1.48 5.09 -2.61
N PRO A 32 -0.90 4.53 -1.54
CA PRO A 32 -0.59 3.11 -1.50
C PRO A 32 -1.90 2.31 -1.43
N ILE A 33 -2.32 1.75 -2.57
CA ILE A 33 -3.49 0.88 -2.63
C ILE A 33 -3.05 -0.52 -2.20
N LYS A 34 -3.70 -1.05 -1.15
CA LYS A 34 -3.52 -2.45 -0.75
C LYS A 34 -4.25 -3.35 -1.74
N THR A 35 -3.56 -3.80 -2.77
CA THR A 35 -4.05 -4.88 -3.64
C THR A 35 -3.91 -6.23 -2.95
N LYS A 36 -4.64 -7.25 -3.42
CA LYS A 36 -4.36 -8.64 -3.03
C LYS A 36 -2.88 -8.91 -3.32
N ASP A 37 -2.15 -9.41 -2.33
CA ASP A 37 -0.69 -9.63 -2.38
C ASP A 37 0.20 -8.38 -2.36
N SER A 38 -0.34 -7.20 -2.01
CA SER A 38 0.49 -6.00 -1.73
C SER A 38 1.42 -6.16 -0.52
N ASP A 39 1.15 -7.13 0.36
CA ASP A 39 2.03 -7.55 1.46
C ASP A 39 2.63 -8.94 1.18
N SER A 40 3.07 -9.16 -0.05
CA SER A 40 3.64 -10.43 -0.56
C SER A 40 5.06 -10.72 -0.08
N ARG A 41 5.61 -9.95 0.86
CA ARG A 41 6.96 -10.23 1.34
C ARG A 41 6.97 -11.56 2.08
N LEU A 42 7.70 -12.52 1.53
CA LEU A 42 8.00 -13.77 2.20
C LEU A 42 8.65 -13.49 3.56
N ILE A 43 7.98 -13.89 4.63
CA ILE A 43 8.42 -13.64 5.99
C ILE A 43 9.53 -14.64 6.32
N SER A 44 10.67 -14.16 6.79
CA SER A 44 11.76 -15.05 7.23
C SER A 44 11.31 -15.90 8.43
N LYS A 45 11.86 -17.11 8.57
CA LYS A 45 11.63 -17.97 9.74
C LYS A 45 11.87 -17.23 11.07
N LYS A 46 12.85 -16.33 11.10
CA LYS A 46 13.16 -15.50 12.29
C LYS A 46 12.04 -14.53 12.61
N GLU A 47 11.45 -13.89 11.61
CA GLU A 47 10.36 -12.93 11.78
C GLU A 47 9.05 -13.64 12.12
N ALA A 48 8.78 -14.79 11.51
CA ALA A 48 7.64 -15.62 11.87
C ALA A 48 7.71 -16.07 13.33
N ARG A 49 8.91 -16.46 13.82
CA ARG A 49 9.13 -16.80 15.23
C ARG A 49 8.87 -15.61 16.16
N LYS A 50 9.41 -14.42 15.86
CA LYS A 50 9.13 -13.21 16.64
C LYS A 50 7.64 -12.87 16.70
N ARG A 51 6.93 -13.01 15.58
CA ARG A 51 5.47 -12.83 15.53
C ARG A 51 4.74 -13.84 16.40
N LYS A 52 5.25 -15.08 16.51
CA LYS A 52 4.68 -16.10 17.41
C LYS A 52 4.99 -15.81 18.88
N GLU A 53 6.21 -15.38 19.20
CA GLU A 53 6.65 -14.99 20.54
C GLU A 53 5.81 -13.84 21.11
N ASN A 54 5.40 -12.89 20.27
CA ASN A 54 4.56 -11.76 20.69
C ASN A 54 3.06 -12.09 20.84
N LYS A 55 2.62 -13.32 20.52
CA LYS A 55 1.21 -13.70 20.71
C LYS A 55 0.96 -14.00 22.20
N PRO A 56 -0.13 -13.50 22.79
CA PRO A 56 -0.46 -13.81 24.17
C PRO A 56 -0.75 -15.31 24.32
N LEU A 57 -0.31 -15.88 25.45
CA LEU A 57 -0.68 -17.24 25.82
C LEU A 57 -2.17 -17.29 26.17
N ARG A 58 -2.78 -18.43 25.90
CA ARG A 58 -4.22 -18.69 26.16
C ARG A 58 -4.38 -19.97 26.97
N MET A 59 -5.47 -20.07 27.72
CA MET A 59 -5.76 -21.27 28.51
C MET A 59 -6.09 -22.44 27.57
N CYS A 60 -5.32 -23.52 27.66
CA CYS A 60 -5.65 -24.77 26.99
C CYS A 60 -6.74 -25.50 27.78
N ILE A 61 -7.86 -25.86 27.14
CA ILE A 61 -8.98 -26.54 27.79
C ILE A 61 -8.57 -27.94 28.25
N ASN A 62 -7.71 -28.64 27.51
CA ASN A 62 -7.33 -30.03 27.84
C ASN A 62 -6.43 -30.11 29.09
N TRP A 63 -5.56 -29.12 29.30
CA TRP A 63 -4.56 -29.14 30.38
C TRP A 63 -4.79 -28.09 31.46
N HIS A 64 -5.75 -27.18 31.26
CA HIS A 64 -6.02 -26.04 32.13
C HIS A 64 -4.75 -25.22 32.47
N LYS A 65 -3.88 -25.02 31.47
CA LYS A 65 -2.66 -24.20 31.58
C LYS A 65 -2.58 -23.17 30.45
N LEU A 66 -1.94 -22.04 30.73
CA LEU A 66 -1.60 -21.05 29.71
C LEU A 66 -0.57 -21.63 28.74
N SER A 67 -0.88 -21.58 27.45
CA SER A 67 -0.12 -22.23 26.40
C SER A 67 -0.23 -21.49 25.05
N ASP A 68 0.68 -21.81 24.13
CA ASP A 68 0.74 -21.25 22.77
C ASP A 68 -0.11 -22.03 21.74
N HIS A 69 -0.62 -23.21 22.11
CA HIS A 69 -1.49 -24.03 21.26
C HIS A 69 -2.98 -23.91 21.64
N ASP A 70 -3.83 -24.46 20.77
CA ASP A 70 -5.28 -24.56 20.97
C ASP A 70 -5.63 -25.95 21.51
N ALA A 71 -6.83 -26.16 22.08
CA ALA A 71 -7.28 -27.49 22.49
C ALA A 71 -7.25 -28.50 21.31
N ARG A 72 -7.51 -28.02 20.08
CA ARG A 72 -7.45 -28.84 18.85
C ARG A 72 -6.04 -29.27 18.44
N ASN A 73 -5.03 -28.50 18.84
CA ASN A 73 -3.61 -28.78 18.57
C ASN A 73 -2.86 -29.07 19.87
N CYS A 74 -3.58 -29.51 20.92
CA CYS A 74 -2.97 -29.90 22.17
C CYS A 74 -2.09 -31.12 21.87
N PRO A 75 -0.78 -31.07 22.20
CA PRO A 75 0.01 -32.29 22.22
C PRO A 75 -0.70 -33.27 23.17
N ALA A 76 -0.80 -34.54 22.81
CA ALA A 76 -1.38 -35.55 23.70
C ALA A 76 -0.43 -35.82 24.88
#